data_AF-A0A519M352-F1
#
_entry.id   AF-A0A519M352-F1
#
_cell.length_a   1.000
_cell.length_b   1.000
_cell.length_c   1.000
_cell.angle_alpha   90.00
_cell.angle_beta   90.00
_cell.angle_gamma   90.00
#
_symmetry.space_group_name_H-M   'P 1'
#
loop_
_entity.id
_entity.type
_entity.pdbx_description
1 polymer ?
#
loop_
_entity_poly.entity_id
_entity_poly.type
_entity_poly.pdbx_seq_one_letter_code
_entity_poly.pdbx_strand_id
1 'polypeptide(L)'
;MRTFGLSEFLFIVQAAQWTLALSAIAFVGGALLGLVVALSRTSENAVARNASRVFIQVFQGTPLLLQLFLIFFGAPVLGLDINPWVAAGVALVLNSAAFLAEIWRGCIEAVPRGQWEAAQALNLSYINRMRFVV
;
A
#
# COMPACT_ATOMS: atom_id res chain seq x y z
N MET A 1 26.97 22.83 24.65
CA MET A 1 25.68 22.29 24.17
C MET A 1 25.17 23.24 23.10
N ARG A 2 24.78 22.77 21.91
CA ARG A 2 24.18 23.67 20.89
C ARG A 2 22.86 24.20 21.44
N THR A 3 22.71 25.51 21.50
CA THR A 3 21.47 26.17 21.93
C THR A 3 20.44 26.06 20.80
N PHE A 4 19.25 25.58 21.11
CA PHE A 4 18.15 25.53 20.16
C PHE A 4 17.68 26.96 19.83
N GLY A 5 17.85 27.40 18.57
CA GLY A 5 17.48 28.73 18.11
C GLY A 5 16.36 28.70 17.07
N LEU A 6 16.04 29.88 16.53
CA LEU A 6 15.04 30.03 15.47
C LEU A 6 15.42 29.28 14.19
N SER A 7 16.72 29.19 13.89
CA SER A 7 17.26 28.44 12.74
C SER A 7 16.92 26.95 12.83
N GLU A 8 17.14 26.33 13.99
CA GLU A 8 16.85 24.92 14.25
C GLU A 8 15.34 24.67 14.20
N PHE A 9 14.55 25.59 14.76
CA PHE A 9 13.09 25.52 14.70
C PHE A 9 12.58 25.56 13.25
N LEU A 10 13.03 26.53 12.44
CA LEU A 10 12.63 26.65 11.04
C LEU A 10 13.07 25.44 10.21
N PHE A 11 14.26 24.90 10.47
CA PHE A 11 14.74 23.69 9.83
C PHE A 11 13.83 22.48 10.12
N ILE A 12 13.40 22.30 11.37
CA ILE A 12 12.48 21.22 11.75
C ILE A 12 11.12 21.40 11.06
N VAL A 13 10.59 22.64 11.01
CA VAL A 13 9.35 22.92 10.29
C VAL A 13 9.47 22.58 8.81
N GLN A 14 10.58 22.94 8.18
CA GLN A 14 10.86 22.57 6.79
C GLN A 14 10.99 21.06 6.60
N ALA A 15 11.65 20.35 7.51
CA ALA A 15 11.73 18.89 7.48
C ALA A 15 10.36 18.22 7.66
N ALA A 16 9.50 18.77 8.52
CA ALA A 16 8.15 18.26 8.75
C ALA A 16 7.28 18.33 7.50
N GLN A 17 7.47 19.33 6.63
CA GLN A 17 6.78 19.41 5.34
C GLN A 17 7.09 18.18 4.46
N TRP A 18 8.35 17.74 4.45
CA TRP A 18 8.76 16.55 3.69
C TRP A 18 8.21 15.26 4.28
N THR A 19 8.15 15.15 5.61
CA THR A 19 7.45 14.03 6.27
C THR A 19 5.98 13.98 5.86
N LEU A 20 5.26 15.10 5.92
CA LEU A 20 3.86 15.18 5.52
C LEU A 20 3.67 14.80 4.04
N ALA A 21 4.55 15.28 3.16
CA ALA A 21 4.49 14.97 1.74
C ALA A 21 4.74 13.48 1.46
N LEU A 22 5.77 12.87 2.06
CA LEU A 22 6.01 11.42 1.92
C LEU A 22 4.89 10.58 2.54
N SER A 23 4.35 10.99 3.69
CA SER A 23 3.18 10.34 4.30
C SER A 23 1.97 10.42 3.37
N ALA A 24 1.67 11.58 2.78
CA ALA A 24 0.56 11.72 1.85
C ALA A 24 0.73 10.82 0.62
N ILE A 25 1.94 10.73 0.05
CA ILE A 25 2.25 9.82 -1.06
C ILE A 25 2.03 8.37 -0.65
N ALA A 26 2.55 7.96 0.52
CA ALA A 26 2.39 6.62 1.06
C ALA A 26 0.93 6.25 1.30
N PHE A 27 0.15 7.16 1.89
CA PHE A 27 -1.27 6.96 2.16
C PHE A 27 -2.08 6.87 0.86
N VAL A 28 -1.94 7.84 -0.06
CA VAL A 28 -2.73 7.86 -1.30
C VAL A 28 -2.32 6.72 -2.21
N GLY A 29 -1.02 6.55 -2.48
CA GLY A 29 -0.51 5.48 -3.33
C GLY A 29 -0.76 4.11 -2.72
N GLY A 30 -0.53 3.96 -1.41
CA GLY A 30 -0.77 2.74 -0.66
C GLY A 30 -2.25 2.37 -0.62
N ALA A 31 -3.15 3.35 -0.49
CA ALA A 31 -4.59 3.14 -0.59
C ALA A 31 -5.00 2.71 -2.00
N LEU A 32 -4.56 3.40 -3.04
CA LEU A 32 -4.94 3.02 -4.41
C LEU A 32 -4.45 1.61 -4.76
N LEU A 33 -3.17 1.32 -4.52
CA LEU A 33 -2.60 0.00 -4.79
C LEU A 33 -3.17 -1.08 -3.85
N GLY A 34 -3.31 -0.76 -2.57
CA GLY A 34 -3.88 -1.67 -1.57
C GLY A 34 -5.30 -2.11 -1.92
N LEU A 35 -6.10 -1.22 -2.53
CA LEU A 35 -7.48 -1.53 -2.94
C LEU A 35 -7.47 -2.53 -4.09
N VAL A 36 -6.63 -2.28 -5.09
CA VAL A 36 -6.43 -3.19 -6.23
C VAL A 36 -5.99 -4.56 -5.75
N VAL A 37 -5.05 -4.62 -4.81
CA VAL A 37 -4.55 -5.88 -4.24
C VAL A 37 -5.62 -6.57 -3.39
N ALA A 38 -6.40 -5.84 -2.57
CA ALA A 38 -7.50 -6.39 -1.77
C ALA A 38 -8.58 -7.03 -2.66
N LEU A 39 -9.04 -6.31 -3.69
CA LEU A 39 -10.02 -6.82 -4.65
C LEU A 39 -9.46 -8.03 -5.42
N SER A 40 -8.22 -7.95 -5.88
CA SER A 40 -7.55 -9.09 -6.54
C SER A 40 -7.46 -10.31 -5.62
N ARG A 41 -7.25 -10.08 -4.31
CA ARG A 41 -7.13 -11.13 -3.29
C ARG A 41 -8.46 -11.78 -2.92
N THR A 42 -9.59 -11.10 -3.08
CA THR A 42 -10.95 -11.64 -2.90
C THR A 42 -11.62 -12.07 -4.20
N SER A 43 -10.93 -11.91 -5.33
CA SER A 43 -11.44 -12.32 -6.65
C SER A 43 -11.55 -13.84 -6.81
N GLU A 44 -12.44 -14.26 -7.71
CA GLU A 44 -12.61 -15.67 -8.10
C GLU A 44 -11.39 -16.19 -8.89
N ASN A 45 -10.66 -15.31 -9.58
CA ASN A 45 -9.48 -15.64 -10.38
C ASN A 45 -8.30 -16.11 -9.49
N ALA A 46 -7.92 -17.38 -9.64
CA ALA A 46 -6.86 -18.00 -8.85
C ALA A 46 -5.48 -17.33 -9.06
N VAL A 47 -5.18 -16.84 -10.26
CA VAL A 47 -3.90 -16.18 -10.56
C VAL A 47 -3.82 -14.84 -9.83
N ALA A 48 -4.85 -14.00 -9.95
CA ALA A 48 -4.91 -12.70 -9.29
C ALA A 48 -4.83 -12.84 -7.76
N ARG A 49 -5.55 -13.83 -7.21
CA ARG A 49 -5.55 -14.14 -5.79
C ARG A 49 -4.17 -14.58 -5.28
N ASN A 50 -3.51 -15.47 -6.00
CA ASN A 50 -2.18 -15.96 -5.62
C ASN A 50 -1.10 -14.88 -5.79
N ALA A 51 -1.13 -14.10 -6.86
CA ALA A 51 -0.22 -12.98 -7.05
C ALA A 51 -0.34 -11.94 -5.91
N SER A 52 -1.57 -11.60 -5.54
CA SER A 52 -1.84 -10.68 -4.42
C SER A 52 -1.36 -11.25 -3.09
N ARG A 53 -1.53 -12.56 -2.87
CA ARG A 53 -1.01 -13.24 -1.67
C ARG A 53 0.50 -13.14 -1.58
N VAL A 54 1.21 -13.42 -2.67
CA VAL A 54 2.68 -13.31 -2.72
C VAL A 54 3.13 -11.88 -2.46
N PHE A 55 2.50 -10.90 -3.10
CA PHE A 55 2.76 -9.48 -2.86
C PHE A 55 2.64 -9.14 -1.37
N ILE A 56 1.51 -9.45 -0.74
CA ILE A 56 1.26 -9.18 0.68
C ILE A 56 2.32 -9.85 1.55
N GLN A 57 2.62 -11.13 1.31
CA GLN A 57 3.62 -11.88 2.08
C GLN A 57 5.03 -11.29 1.98
N VAL A 58 5.45 -10.87 0.79
CA VAL A 58 6.77 -10.27 0.58
C VAL A 58 6.90 -8.95 1.33
N PHE A 59 5.93 -8.06 1.19
CA PHE A 59 6.03 -6.70 1.76
C PHE A 59 5.70 -6.62 3.26
N GLN A 60 4.87 -7.52 3.79
CA GLN A 60 4.67 -7.63 5.25
C GLN A 60 5.76 -8.49 5.92
N GLY A 61 6.31 -9.47 5.20
CA GLY A 61 7.33 -10.37 5.71
C GLY A 61 8.76 -9.82 5.66
N THR A 62 8.98 -8.66 5.03
CA THR A 62 10.29 -8.00 4.94
C THR A 62 10.30 -6.66 5.69
N PRO A 63 11.37 -6.31 6.41
CA PRO A 63 11.45 -5.01 7.08
C PRO A 63 11.37 -3.84 6.09
N LEU A 64 10.60 -2.80 6.40
CA LEU A 64 10.53 -1.57 5.58
C LEU A 64 11.91 -0.96 5.34
N LEU A 65 12.80 -1.01 6.35
CA LEU A 65 14.17 -0.54 6.20
C LEU A 65 14.89 -1.29 5.07
N LEU A 66 14.78 -2.63 5.03
CA LEU A 66 15.37 -3.43 3.95
C LEU A 66 14.77 -3.07 2.59
N GLN A 67 13.46 -2.82 2.51
CA GLN A 67 12.79 -2.38 1.27
C GLN A 67 13.35 -1.04 0.78
N LEU A 68 13.54 -0.06 1.67
CA LEU A 68 14.18 1.22 1.35
C LEU A 68 15.59 1.02 0.80
N PHE A 69 16.42 0.20 1.47
CA PHE A 69 17.78 -0.11 1.03
C PHE A 69 17.80 -0.79 -0.34
N LEU A 70 16.97 -1.82 -0.55
CA LEU A 70 16.93 -2.56 -1.81
C LEU A 70 16.50 -1.68 -2.97
N ILE A 71 15.52 -0.80 -2.77
CA ILE A 71 15.07 0.10 -3.83
C ILE A 71 16.15 1.15 -4.13
N PHE A 72 16.67 1.82 -3.11
CA PHE A 72 17.65 2.90 -3.30
C PHE A 72 19.01 2.40 -3.83
N PHE A 73 19.55 1.32 -3.27
CA PHE A 73 20.86 0.80 -3.68
C PHE A 73 20.79 -0.27 -4.77
N GLY A 74 19.66 -0.96 -4.92
CA GLY A 74 19.48 -2.00 -5.94
C GLY A 74 19.13 -1.43 -7.32
N ALA A 75 18.40 -0.32 -7.39
CA ALA A 75 18.04 0.28 -8.68
C ALA A 75 19.26 0.69 -9.54
N PRO A 76 20.34 1.30 -8.99
CA PRO A 76 21.56 1.58 -9.74
C PRO A 76 22.24 0.34 -10.33
N VAL A 77 22.15 -0.83 -9.67
CA VAL A 77 22.69 -2.10 -10.19
C VAL A 77 21.96 -2.53 -11.46
N LEU A 78 20.69 -2.12 -11.62
CA LEU A 78 19.88 -2.36 -12.82
C LEU A 78 20.02 -1.24 -13.86
N GLY A 79 20.92 -0.28 -13.66
CA GLY A 79 21.11 0.88 -14.54
C GLY A 79 20.07 1.99 -14.36
N LEU A 80 19.28 1.96 -13.28
CA LEU A 80 18.30 2.99 -12.96
C LEU A 80 18.86 3.94 -11.92
N ASP A 81 19.11 5.19 -12.31
CA ASP A 81 19.46 6.25 -11.37
C ASP A 81 18.18 6.81 -10.73
N ILE A 82 17.99 6.51 -9.43
CA ILE A 82 16.79 6.92 -8.69
C ILE A 82 17.20 7.85 -7.55
N ASN A 83 16.48 8.96 -7.42
CA ASN A 83 16.72 9.84 -6.29
C ASN A 83 16.12 9.22 -4.98
N PRO A 84 16.63 9.63 -3.80
CA PRO A 84 16.15 9.11 -2.52
C PRO A 84 14.66 9.34 -2.28
N TRP A 85 14.10 10.40 -2.87
CA TRP A 85 12.69 10.77 -2.73
C TRP A 85 11.75 9.76 -3.39
N VAL A 86 12.07 9.36 -4.61
CA VAL A 86 11.36 8.32 -5.35
C VAL A 86 11.55 6.98 -4.68
N ALA A 87 12.78 6.65 -4.25
CA ALA A 87 13.06 5.40 -3.55
C ALA A 87 12.20 5.25 -2.28
N ALA A 88 12.17 6.31 -1.46
CA ALA A 88 11.38 6.35 -0.24
C ALA A 88 9.87 6.27 -0.53
N GLY A 89 9.39 7.05 -1.50
CA GLY A 89 7.98 7.03 -1.91
C GLY A 89 7.52 5.64 -2.37
N VAL A 90 8.30 4.97 -3.23
CA VAL A 90 7.97 3.63 -3.72
C VAL A 90 7.99 2.60 -2.60
N ALA A 91 9.03 2.56 -1.76
CA ALA A 91 9.08 1.65 -0.61
C ALA A 91 7.88 1.84 0.32
N LEU A 92 7.57 3.08 0.69
CA LEU A 92 6.45 3.39 1.58
C LEU A 92 5.10 3.01 0.95
N VAL A 93 4.87 3.33 -0.33
CA VAL A 93 3.64 2.95 -1.05
C VAL A 93 3.46 1.44 -1.09
N LEU A 94 4.50 0.68 -1.46
CA LEU A 94 4.43 -0.77 -1.55
C LEU A 94 4.17 -1.41 -0.18
N ASN A 95 4.86 -0.93 0.85
CA ASN A 95 4.67 -1.39 2.22
C ASN A 95 3.25 -1.10 2.72
N SER A 96 2.82 0.16 2.65
CA SER A 96 1.48 0.58 3.05
C SER A 96 0.39 -0.14 2.27
N ALA A 97 0.57 -0.36 0.97
CA ALA A 97 -0.37 -1.11 0.13
C ALA A 97 -0.57 -2.54 0.62
N ALA A 98 0.51 -3.23 1.03
CA ALA A 98 0.42 -4.60 1.52
C ALA A 98 -0.35 -4.70 2.85
N PHE A 99 -0.15 -3.75 3.76
CA PHE A 99 -0.93 -3.68 5.01
C PHE A 99 -2.39 -3.29 4.76
N LEU A 100 -2.65 -2.25 3.96
CA LEU A 100 -4.00 -1.82 3.61
C LEU A 100 -4.77 -2.89 2.86
N ALA A 101 -4.12 -3.62 1.95
CA ALA A 101 -4.75 -4.72 1.23
C ALA A 101 -5.29 -5.81 2.17
N GLU A 102 -4.52 -6.17 3.20
CA GLU A 102 -4.92 -7.20 4.16
C GLU A 102 -6.02 -6.71 5.11
N ILE A 103 -5.95 -5.43 5.53
CA ILE A 103 -7.00 -4.79 6.32
C ILE A 103 -8.32 -4.77 5.53
N TRP A 104 -8.31 -4.29 4.29
CA TRP A 104 -9.52 -4.20 3.48
C TRP A 104 -10.03 -5.56 2.99
N ARG A 105 -9.14 -6.53 2.74
CA ARG A 105 -9.56 -7.93 2.57
C ARG A 105 -10.36 -8.40 3.77
N GLY A 106 -9.86 -8.13 4.99
CA GLY A 106 -10.58 -8.41 6.23
C GLY A 106 -11.94 -7.71 6.31
N CYS A 107 -12.03 -6.45 5.89
CA CYS A 107 -13.31 -5.72 5.82
C CYS A 107 -14.28 -6.35 4.82
N ILE A 108 -13.82 -6.74 3.63
CA ILE A 108 -14.65 -7.39 2.60
C ILE A 108 -15.17 -8.74 3.12
N GLU A 109 -14.31 -9.55 3.74
CA GLU A 109 -14.68 -10.86 4.28
C GLU A 109 -15.59 -10.77 5.52
N ALA A 110 -15.59 -9.63 6.22
CA ALA A 110 -16.49 -9.38 7.34
C ALA A 110 -17.95 -9.13 6.91
N VAL A 111 -18.21 -8.87 5.63
CA VAL A 111 -19.58 -8.69 5.11
C VAL A 111 -20.40 -9.98 5.31
N PRO A 112 -21.62 -9.92 5.89
CA PRO A 112 -22.43 -11.09 6.15
C PRO A 112 -22.67 -11.96 4.91
N ARG A 113 -22.59 -13.29 5.06
CA ARG A 113 -22.78 -14.27 3.97
C ARG A 113 -24.07 -14.09 3.19
N GLY A 114 -25.16 -13.66 3.85
CA GLY A 114 -26.43 -13.40 3.18
C GLY A 114 -26.35 -12.34 2.07
N GLN A 115 -25.45 -11.36 2.18
CA GLN A 115 -25.23 -10.38 1.10
C GLN A 115 -24.59 -11.01 -0.14
N TRP A 116 -23.65 -11.93 0.09
CA TRP A 116 -23.00 -12.69 -0.99
C TRP A 116 -23.98 -13.63 -1.68
N GLU A 117 -24.80 -14.35 -0.90
CA GLU A 117 -25.83 -15.27 -1.39
C GLU A 117 -26.92 -14.52 -2.18
N ALA A 118 -27.40 -13.37 -1.67
CA ALA A 118 -28.38 -12.54 -2.37
C ALA A 118 -27.84 -12.00 -3.70
N ALA A 119 -26.59 -11.50 -3.72
CA ALA A 119 -25.95 -11.04 -4.95
C ALA A 119 -25.77 -12.16 -5.98
N GLN A 120 -25.47 -13.38 -5.52
CA GLN A 120 -25.35 -14.54 -6.40
C GLN A 120 -26.71 -15.00 -6.94
N ALA A 121 -27.78 -14.97 -6.13
CA ALA A 121 -29.14 -15.27 -6.58
C ALA A 121 -29.64 -14.29 -7.65
N LEU A 122 -29.19 -13.03 -7.60
CA LEU A 122 -29.44 -12.01 -8.62
C LEU A 122 -28.49 -12.09 -9.83
N ASN A 123 -27.64 -13.12 -9.91
CA ASN A 123 -26.65 -13.32 -10.95
C ASN A 123 -25.73 -12.11 -11.17
N LEU A 124 -25.38 -11.39 -10.09
CA LEU A 124 -24.44 -10.28 -10.16
C LEU A 124 -23.01 -10.79 -10.38
N SER A 125 -22.35 -10.26 -11.40
CA SER A 125 -20.92 -10.45 -11.62
C SER A 125 -20.10 -9.93 -10.43
N TYR A 126 -18.87 -10.43 -10.27
CA TYR A 126 -17.99 -10.03 -9.18
C TYR A 126 -17.83 -8.50 -9.06
N ILE A 127 -17.65 -7.80 -10.19
CA ILE A 127 -17.51 -6.33 -10.21
C ILE A 127 -18.78 -5.65 -9.70
N ASN A 128 -19.96 -6.10 -10.14
CA ASN A 128 -21.23 -5.53 -9.71
C ASN A 128 -21.48 -5.82 -8.22
N ARG A 129 -21.14 -7.02 -7.75
CA ARG A 129 -21.22 -7.40 -6.33
C ARG A 129 -20.34 -6.51 -5.45
N MET A 130 -19.09 -6.26 -5.86
CA MET A 130 -18.15 -5.41 -5.13
C MET A 130 -18.49 -3.91 -5.16
N ARG A 131 -19.31 -3.47 -6.12
CA ARG A 131 -19.65 -2.05 -6.27
C ARG A 131 -20.97 -1.67 -5.59
N PHE A 132 -21.94 -2.59 -5.61
CA PHE A 132 -23.32 -2.27 -5.23
C PHE A 132 -23.80 -2.97 -3.96
N VAL A 133 -23.05 -3.96 -3.45
CA VAL A 133 -23.50 -4.80 -2.32
C VAL A 133 -22.48 -4.78 -1.18
N VAL A 134 -21.22 -5.07 -1.50
CA VAL A 134 -20.07 -4.96 -0.58
C VAL A 134 -19.57 -3.53 -0.57
#